data_AF-T0YRU3-F1
#
_entry.id   AF-T0YRU3-F1
#
_cell.length_a   1.000
_cell.length_b   1.000
_cell.length_c   1.000
_cell.angle_alpha   90.00
_cell.angle_beta   90.00
_cell.angle_gamma   90.00
#
_symmetry.space_group_name_H-M   'P 1'
#
loop_
_entity.id
_entity.type
_entity.pdbx_description
1 polymer ?
#
loop_
_entity_poly.entity_id
_entity_poly.type
_entity_poly.pdbx_seq_one_letter_code
_entity_poly.pdbx_strand_id
1 'polypeptide(L)'
;TACADVMHRLAICESSDWFWWLGDYNPQEAVADFEMLFRRHLTALCRYLGESPVPELARVLSRGRGQPSAGGVMRASVDTIE
;
A
#
# COMPACT_ATOMS: atom_id res chain seq x y z
N THR A 1 -25.65 -2.41 -4.02
CA THR A 1 -26.18 -2.59 -2.65
C THR A 1 -25.03 -2.38 -1.67
N ALA A 2 -25.30 -1.94 -0.44
CA ALA A 2 -24.27 -1.60 0.54
C ALA A 2 -23.23 -2.72 0.77
N CYS A 3 -23.65 -4.00 0.78
CA CYS A 3 -22.72 -5.14 0.89
C CYS A 3 -21.71 -5.21 -0.27
N ALA A 4 -22.16 -5.03 -1.51
CA ALA A 4 -21.28 -5.03 -2.68
C ALA A 4 -20.24 -3.88 -2.61
N ASP A 5 -20.66 -2.72 -2.11
CA ASP A 5 -19.77 -1.57 -1.95
C ASP A 5 -18.71 -1.80 -0.85
N VAL A 6 -19.09 -2.44 0.27
CA VAL A 6 -18.13 -2.87 1.31
C VAL A 6 -17.12 -3.84 0.73
N MET A 7 -17.58 -4.88 0.04
CA MET A 7 -16.70 -5.90 -0.54
C MET A 7 -15.72 -5.30 -1.55
N HIS A 8 -16.17 -4.36 -2.38
CA HIS A 8 -15.29 -3.67 -3.32
C HIS A 8 -14.20 -2.85 -2.61
N ARG A 9 -14.57 -2.09 -1.58
CA ARG A 9 -13.62 -1.30 -0.79
C ARG A 9 -12.62 -2.17 -0.03
N LEU A 10 -13.10 -3.28 0.53
CA LEU A 10 -12.26 -4.27 1.22
C LEU A 10 -11.26 -4.90 0.24
N ALA A 11 -11.72 -5.30 -0.95
CA ALA A 11 -10.85 -5.85 -1.99
C ALA A 11 -9.72 -4.89 -2.41
N ILE A 12 -10.00 -3.58 -2.46
CA ILE A 12 -8.94 -2.58 -2.69
C ILE A 12 -7.94 -2.58 -1.53
N CYS A 13 -8.42 -2.61 -0.27
CA CYS A 13 -7.54 -2.62 0.91
C CYS A 13 -6.68 -3.90 1.00
N GLU A 14 -7.12 -5.00 0.40
CA GLU A 14 -6.44 -6.30 0.38
C GLU A 14 -5.60 -6.54 -0.88
N SER A 15 -5.47 -5.53 -1.76
CA SER A 15 -4.67 -5.65 -2.98
C SER A 15 -3.23 -6.09 -2.68
N SER A 16 -2.70 -7.02 -3.49
CA SER A 16 -1.31 -7.46 -3.38
C SER A 16 -0.29 -6.34 -3.64
N ASP A 17 -0.71 -5.28 -4.33
CA ASP A 17 0.12 -4.11 -4.63
C ASP A 17 0.69 -3.45 -3.38
N TRP A 18 -0.03 -3.47 -2.25
CA TRP A 18 0.45 -2.88 -0.99
C TRP A 18 1.66 -3.61 -0.43
N PHE A 19 1.68 -4.94 -0.55
CA PHE A 19 2.79 -5.79 -0.12
C PHE A 19 4.03 -5.58 -1.00
N TRP A 20 3.83 -5.13 -2.24
CA TRP A 20 4.90 -4.77 -3.15
C TRP A 20 5.41 -3.35 -2.89
N TRP A 21 4.55 -2.34 -3.07
CA TRP A 21 4.94 -0.93 -3.11
C TRP A 21 5.47 -0.41 -1.77
N LEU A 22 4.95 -0.88 -0.65
CA LEU A 22 5.39 -0.41 0.67
C LEU A 22 6.75 -0.99 1.11
N GLY A 23 7.37 -1.84 0.28
CA GLY A 23 8.71 -2.38 0.49
C GLY A 23 9.81 -1.32 0.54
N ASP A 24 10.92 -1.66 1.19
CA ASP A 24 12.08 -0.79 1.38
C ASP A 24 12.94 -0.61 0.12
N TYR A 25 12.84 -1.51 -0.85
CA TYR A 25 13.59 -1.49 -2.10
C TYR A 25 13.01 -0.55 -3.18
N ASN A 26 11.82 0.02 -2.98
CA ASN A 26 11.18 0.91 -3.96
C ASN A 26 11.64 2.37 -3.82
N PRO A 27 11.53 3.18 -4.90
CA PRO A 27 11.88 4.60 -4.85
C PRO A 27 11.00 5.35 -3.84
N GLN A 28 11.61 6.23 -3.05
CA GLN A 28 10.93 6.98 -1.98
C GLN A 28 9.68 7.73 -2.46
N GLU A 29 9.74 8.38 -3.62
CA GLU A 29 8.61 9.13 -4.18
C GLU A 29 7.42 8.21 -4.48
N ALA A 30 7.68 7.09 -5.16
CA ALA A 30 6.63 6.10 -5.44
C ALA A 30 6.05 5.51 -4.14
N VAL A 31 6.90 5.15 -3.18
CA VAL A 31 6.42 4.65 -1.88
C VAL A 31 5.55 5.69 -1.19
N ALA A 32 5.92 6.97 -1.20
CA ALA A 32 5.13 8.03 -0.57
C ALA A 32 3.72 8.15 -1.18
N ASP A 33 3.60 8.07 -2.51
CA ASP A 33 2.31 8.13 -3.20
C ASP A 33 1.42 6.92 -2.88
N PHE A 34 1.95 5.71 -3.01
CA PHE A 34 1.20 4.47 -2.75
C PHE A 34 0.89 4.30 -1.26
N GLU A 35 1.77 4.73 -0.36
CA GLU A 35 1.54 4.74 1.09
C GLU A 35 0.39 5.68 1.48
N MET A 36 0.37 6.89 0.93
CA MET A 36 -0.71 7.83 1.15
C MET A 36 -2.03 7.27 0.61
N LEU A 37 -2.01 6.68 -0.59
CA LEU A 37 -3.19 6.09 -1.21
C LEU A 37 -3.75 4.94 -0.36
N PHE A 38 -2.88 4.04 0.12
CA PHE A 38 -3.25 2.93 0.98
C PHE A 38 -3.94 3.42 2.27
N ARG A 39 -3.36 4.40 2.97
CA ARG A 39 -3.97 4.97 4.19
C ARG A 39 -5.32 5.61 3.92
N ARG A 40 -5.50 6.26 2.76
CA ARG A 40 -6.79 6.83 2.35
C ARG A 40 -7.85 5.76 2.13
N HIS A 41 -7.52 4.63 1.51
CA HIS A 41 -8.46 3.53 1.32
C HIS A 41 -8.93 2.93 2.64
N LEU A 42 -8.01 2.64 3.57
CA LEU A 42 -8.36 2.15 4.91
C LEU A 42 -9.24 3.15 5.67
N THR A 43 -8.85 4.43 5.67
CA THR A 43 -9.62 5.50 6.31
C THR A 43 -11.04 5.60 5.74
N ALA A 44 -11.17 5.50 4.41
CA ALA A 44 -12.46 5.57 3.73
C ALA A 44 -13.33 4.34 4.03
N LEU A 45 -12.75 3.14 4.12
CA LEU A 45 -13.47 1.93 4.51
C LEU A 45 -13.99 2.04 5.95
N CYS A 46 -13.15 2.42 6.93
CA CYS A 46 -13.59 2.61 8.32
C CYS A 46 -14.77 3.58 8.40
N ARG A 47 -14.65 4.75 7.76
CA ARG A 47 -15.74 5.75 7.75
C ARG A 47 -17.01 5.24 7.09
N TYR A 48 -16.89 4.46 6.02
CA TYR A 48 -18.05 3.86 5.34
C TYR A 48 -18.77 2.86 6.24
N LEU A 49 -18.03 2.12 7.07
CA LEU A 49 -18.58 1.20 8.07
C LEU A 49 -19.12 1.90 9.32
N GLY A 50 -18.99 3.23 9.43
CA GLY A 50 -19.38 3.99 10.63
C GLY A 50 -18.34 3.96 11.76
N GLU A 51 -17.15 3.42 11.49
CA GLU A 51 -16.06 3.27 12.45
C GLU A 51 -15.09 4.47 12.38
N SER A 52 -14.48 4.80 13.52
CA SER A 52 -13.38 5.77 13.54
C SER A 52 -12.09 5.12 13.01
N PRO A 53 -11.39 5.74 12.05
CA PRO A 53 -10.06 5.29 11.63
C PRO A 53 -9.09 5.28 12.83
N VAL A 54 -8.18 4.31 12.86
CA VAL A 54 -7.12 4.25 13.88
C VAL A 54 -6.14 5.42 13.71
N PRO A 55 -5.64 6.05 14.79
CA PRO A 55 -4.77 7.23 14.72
C PRO A 55 -3.48 7.02 13.90
N GLU A 56 -2.99 5.80 13.82
CA GLU A 56 -1.80 5.40 13.08
C GLU A 56 -1.93 5.71 11.58
N LEU A 57 -3.15 5.72 11.02
CA LEU A 57 -3.41 6.10 9.63
C LEU A 57 -3.17 7.60 9.34
N ALA A 58 -2.97 8.41 10.38
CA ALA A 58 -2.52 9.79 10.22
C ALA A 58 -0.99 9.91 10.11
N ARG A 59 -0.24 8.85 10.40
CA ARG A 59 1.22 8.80 10.34
C ARG A 59 1.70 8.05 9.11
N VAL A 60 2.90 8.41 8.65
CA VAL A 60 3.57 7.69 7.56
C VAL A 60 3.96 6.29 8.03
N LEU A 61 3.53 5.26 7.30
CA LEU A 61 3.77 3.85 7.55
C LEU A 61 5.05 3.35 6.89
N SER A 62 5.32 3.79 5.65
CA SER A 62 6.54 3.44 4.90
C SER A 62 7.08 4.66 4.16
N ARG A 63 8.41 4.71 3.98
CA ARG A 63 9.09 5.82 3.29
C ARG A 63 9.81 5.39 2.02
N GLY A 64 10.01 4.09 1.80
CA GLY A 64 10.92 3.59 0.76
C GLY A 64 12.37 4.00 1.02
N ARG A 65 13.33 3.18 0.58
CA ARG A 65 14.78 3.45 0.74
C ARG A 65 15.60 3.03 -0.46
N GLY A 66 14.99 2.47 -1.50
CA GLY A 66 15.71 1.83 -2.59
C GLY A 66 15.90 2.73 -3.82
N GLN A 67 16.91 2.39 -4.60
CA GLN A 67 17.12 2.88 -5.96
C GLN A 67 17.11 1.68 -6.91
N PRO A 68 15.93 1.07 -7.17
CA PRO A 68 15.85 -0.10 -8.01
C PRO A 68 16.22 0.28 -9.46
N SER A 69 17.06 -0.53 -10.08
CA SER A 69 17.55 -0.31 -11.45
C SER A 69 16.43 -0.25 -12.50
N ALA A 70 15.27 -0.85 -12.22
CA ALA A 70 14.08 -0.88 -13.09
C ALA A 70 12.89 -0.07 -12.53
N GLY A 71 13.14 0.97 -11.72
CA GLY A 71 12.09 1.90 -11.27
C GLY A 71 11.03 1.31 -10.33
N GLY A 72 11.28 0.13 -9.75
CA GLY A 72 10.41 -0.51 -8.76
C GLY A 72 9.31 -1.39 -9.34
N VAL A 73 9.22 -1.52 -10.68
CA VAL A 73 8.16 -2.29 -11.36
C VAL A 73 8.46 -3.80 -11.38
N MET A 74 9.74 -4.17 -11.30
CA MET A 74 10.18 -5.57 -11.25
C MET A 74 11.33 -5.71 -10.25
N ARG A 75 11.21 -6.65 -9.31
CA ARG A 75 12.31 -7.10 -8.46
C ARG A 75 13.01 -8.23 -9.20
N ALA A 76 14.28 -8.05 -9.53
CA ALA A 76 15.07 -9.15 -10.07
C ALA A 76 15.23 -10.22 -8.98
N SER A 77 14.95 -11.48 -9.33
CA SER A 77 15.42 -12.62 -8.55
C SER A 77 16.94 -12.52 -8.48
N VAL A 78 17.51 -12.52 -7.27
CA VAL A 78 18.95 -12.71 -7.13
C VAL A 78 19.18 -14.20 -7.35
N ASP A 79 19.58 -14.57 -8.57
CA ASP A 79 20.13 -15.88 -8.87
C ASP A 79 21.53 -15.97 -8.25
N THR A 80 21.61 -16.14 -6.93
CA THR A 80 22.85 -16.65 -6.33
C THR A 80 22.79 -18.16 -6.46
N ILE A 81 23.36 -18.68 -7.55
CA ILE A 81 23.85 -20.05 -7.58
C ILE A 81 25.16 -20.04 -6.79
N GLU A 82 25.12 -20.50 -5.54
CA GLU A 82 26.27 -21.14 -4.88
C GLU A 82 26.11 -22.65 -4.97
#